data_AF-A0A850G8K5-F1
#
_entry.id   AF-A0A850G8K5-F1
#
_cell.length_a   1.000
_cell.length_b   1.000
_cell.length_c   1.000
_cell.angle_alpha   90.00
_cell.angle_beta   90.00
_cell.angle_gamma   90.00
#
_symmetry.space_group_name_H-M   'P 1'
#
loop_
_entity.id
_entity.type
_entity.pdbx_description
1 polymer ?
#
loop_
_entity_poly.entity_id
_entity_poly.type
_entity_poly.pdbx_seq_one_letter_code
_entity_poly.pdbx_strand_id
1 'polypeptide(L)'
;MTPARVAPFFVVGALALGACASEEGIVEVYWEIENAELERIFPQGLRSDSCGFESESGIRFDLEVQLTIAENSTACAEGWDTSDCAVIEQLSFDCARSRGTATAVPISASGDEDPGYLMFAELTMNPTDSAAFVPIAACMAGPGPRVRRVLPGRITDLEVYQFVFHALDPGKQGLVDIDLCRGDDEADSIDTGSTDSETSG
;
A
#
# COMPACT_ATOMS: atom_id res chain seq x y z
N MET A 1 -56.23 53.53 35.43
CA MET A 1 -56.04 52.91 34.11
C MET A 1 -54.54 52.79 33.90
N THR A 2 -54.02 51.56 33.96
CA THR A 2 -52.59 51.25 34.07
C THR A 2 -52.09 50.75 32.72
N PRO A 3 -51.02 51.30 32.11
CA PRO A 3 -50.53 50.81 30.83
C PRO A 3 -49.78 49.49 30.99
N ALA A 4 -50.19 48.48 30.21
CA ALA A 4 -49.53 47.19 30.11
C ALA A 4 -48.20 47.32 29.35
N ARG A 5 -47.10 46.89 29.99
CA ARG A 5 -45.78 46.79 29.38
C ARG A 5 -45.72 45.55 28.49
N VAL A 6 -45.48 45.74 27.19
CA VAL A 6 -45.14 44.67 26.25
C VAL A 6 -43.66 44.37 26.40
N ALA A 7 -43.32 43.16 26.85
CA ALA A 7 -41.95 42.67 26.88
C ALA A 7 -41.57 42.17 25.47
N PRO A 8 -40.39 42.55 24.93
CA PRO A 8 -39.93 41.98 23.67
C PRO A 8 -39.41 40.56 23.93
N PHE A 9 -40.04 39.58 23.29
CA PHE A 9 -39.49 38.23 23.15
C PHE A 9 -38.26 38.32 22.24
N PHE A 10 -37.07 38.28 22.84
CA PHE A 10 -35.83 37.99 22.13
C PHE A 10 -35.87 36.53 21.68
N VAL A 11 -36.23 36.28 20.43
CA VAL A 11 -36.00 35.00 19.77
C VAL A 11 -34.50 34.93 19.46
N VAL A 12 -33.74 34.32 20.37
CA VAL A 12 -32.36 33.89 20.10
C VAL A 12 -32.48 32.72 19.13
N GLY A 13 -32.39 33.01 17.83
CA GLY A 13 -32.26 31.99 16.79
C GLY A 13 -30.94 31.27 17.01
N ALA A 14 -31.01 30.04 17.52
CA ALA A 14 -29.90 29.11 17.52
C ALA A 14 -29.53 28.83 16.06
N LEU A 15 -28.50 29.51 15.57
CA LEU A 15 -27.73 29.08 14.42
C LEU A 15 -27.12 27.73 14.83
N ALA A 16 -27.83 26.64 14.50
CA ALA A 16 -27.24 25.34 14.40
C ALA A 16 -26.16 25.45 13.32
N LEU A 17 -24.94 25.77 13.76
CA LEU A 17 -23.73 25.54 13.00
C LEU A 17 -23.73 24.03 12.74
N GLY A 18 -24.27 23.64 11.59
CA GLY A 18 -24.05 22.32 11.04
C GLY A 18 -22.55 22.17 10.91
N ALA A 19 -21.94 21.52 11.89
CA ALA A 19 -20.57 21.07 11.79
C ALA A 19 -20.54 20.18 10.55
N CYS A 20 -19.93 20.68 9.48
CA CYS A 20 -19.58 19.87 8.33
C CYS A 20 -18.52 18.87 8.83
N ALA A 21 -18.98 17.79 9.45
CA ALA A 21 -18.12 16.66 9.75
C ALA A 21 -17.65 16.14 8.39
N SER A 22 -16.34 16.22 8.15
CA SER A 22 -15.74 15.61 6.96
C SER A 22 -16.01 14.11 7.03
N GLU A 23 -16.72 13.57 6.04
CA GLU A 23 -16.95 12.11 5.91
C GLU A 23 -15.69 11.38 5.39
N GLU A 24 -14.65 12.16 5.09
CA GLU A 24 -13.39 11.70 4.52
C GLU A 24 -12.21 12.11 5.40
N GLY A 25 -11.17 11.28 5.35
CA GLY A 25 -9.85 11.54 5.90
C GLY A 25 -8.77 11.51 4.82
N ILE A 26 -7.54 11.72 5.28
CA ILE A 26 -6.35 11.70 4.42
C ILE A 26 -5.46 10.56 4.92
N VAL A 27 -4.96 9.72 4.03
CA VAL A 27 -3.94 8.73 4.34
C VAL A 27 -2.62 9.17 3.74
N GLU A 28 -1.58 9.29 4.55
CA GLU A 28 -0.23 9.63 4.08
C GLU A 28 0.70 8.43 4.30
N VAL A 29 1.60 8.20 3.35
CA VAL A 29 2.61 7.15 3.46
C VAL A 29 3.97 7.75 3.15
N TYR A 30 4.95 7.42 3.98
CA TYR A 30 6.36 7.73 3.75
C TYR A 30 7.09 6.44 3.47
N TRP A 31 8.13 6.48 2.65
CA TRP A 31 8.93 5.29 2.41
C TRP A 31 10.41 5.58 2.23
N GLU A 32 11.19 4.54 2.50
CA GLU A 32 12.62 4.47 2.25
C GLU A 32 12.93 3.11 1.62
N ILE A 33 13.94 3.08 0.76
CA ILE A 33 14.37 1.87 0.06
C ILE A 33 15.84 1.64 0.36
N GLU A 34 16.19 0.44 0.79
CA GLU A 34 17.54 0.02 1.12
C GLU A 34 17.94 -1.23 0.32
N ASN A 35 19.24 -1.49 0.16
CA ASN A 35 19.74 -2.73 -0.46
C ASN A 35 19.87 -3.86 0.59
N ALA A 36 20.34 -5.03 0.16
CA ALA A 36 20.55 -6.18 1.06
C ALA A 36 21.55 -5.93 2.20
N GLU A 37 22.43 -4.92 2.07
CA GLU A 37 23.41 -4.49 3.08
C GLU A 37 22.85 -3.39 4.01
N LEU A 38 21.56 -3.05 3.87
CA LEU A 38 20.88 -1.95 4.57
C LEU A 38 21.47 -0.57 4.23
N GLU A 39 22.12 -0.45 3.08
CA GLU A 39 22.53 0.84 2.54
C GLU A 39 21.35 1.49 1.81
N ARG A 40 21.16 2.77 2.07
CA ARG A 40 20.04 3.53 1.52
C ARG A 40 20.20 3.71 0.01
N ILE A 41 19.17 3.30 -0.73
CA ILE A 41 19.00 3.54 -2.17
C ILE A 41 18.22 4.83 -2.39
N PHE A 42 17.15 5.04 -1.62
CA PHE A 42 16.29 6.23 -1.69
C PHE A 42 15.81 6.61 -0.27
N PRO A 43 15.66 7.90 0.09
CA PRO A 43 15.86 9.13 -0.70
C PRO A 43 17.31 9.58 -0.88
N GLN A 44 18.25 8.92 -0.20
CA GLN A 44 19.68 9.25 -0.27
C GLN A 44 20.44 8.04 -0.77
N GLY A 45 20.57 7.92 -2.10
CA GLY A 45 21.35 6.88 -2.75
C GLY A 45 22.63 7.41 -3.39
N LEU A 46 23.58 6.52 -3.62
CA LEU A 46 24.83 6.83 -4.34
C LEU A 46 24.63 7.00 -5.86
N ARG A 47 23.42 6.70 -6.37
CA ARG A 47 23.04 6.75 -7.79
C ARG A 47 22.34 8.06 -8.12
N SER A 48 22.52 8.54 -9.37
CA SER A 48 21.79 9.69 -9.90
C SER A 48 20.31 9.38 -10.18
N ASP A 49 20.02 8.13 -10.51
CA ASP A 49 18.68 7.56 -10.62
C ASP A 49 18.59 6.41 -9.61
N SER A 50 17.97 6.71 -8.47
CA SER A 50 17.82 5.77 -7.34
C SER A 50 16.63 4.84 -7.51
N CYS A 51 15.76 5.13 -8.48
CA CYS A 51 14.47 4.48 -8.65
C CYS A 51 14.35 3.76 -9.99
N GLY A 52 15.10 4.19 -11.00
CA GLY A 52 15.24 3.49 -12.27
C GLY A 52 16.44 2.55 -12.32
N PHE A 53 16.21 1.35 -12.83
CA PHE A 53 17.17 0.25 -12.93
C PHE A 53 17.15 -0.36 -14.33
N GLU A 54 18.19 -1.14 -14.62
CA GLU A 54 18.30 -1.93 -15.84
C GLU A 54 18.51 -3.40 -15.45
N SER A 55 17.78 -4.30 -16.11
CA SER A 55 17.93 -5.72 -15.89
C SER A 55 19.21 -6.27 -16.53
N GLU A 56 19.60 -7.50 -16.17
CA GLU A 56 20.70 -8.21 -16.85
C GLU A 56 20.45 -8.39 -18.37
N SER A 57 19.18 -8.37 -18.79
CA SER A 57 18.75 -8.44 -20.20
C SER A 57 18.64 -7.07 -20.91
N GLY A 58 18.95 -5.97 -20.22
CA GLY A 58 18.89 -4.61 -20.78
C GLY A 58 17.50 -3.96 -20.74
N ILE A 59 16.55 -4.55 -20.00
CA ILE A 59 15.21 -3.99 -19.81
C ILE A 59 15.27 -2.91 -18.75
N ARG A 60 14.86 -1.68 -19.09
CA ARG A 60 14.68 -0.63 -18.10
C ARG A 60 13.39 -0.87 -17.32
N PHE A 61 13.46 -0.68 -16.00
CA PHE A 61 12.29 -0.66 -15.12
C PHE A 61 12.46 0.40 -14.04
N ASP A 62 11.35 0.98 -13.60
CA ASP A 62 11.32 1.90 -12.47
C ASP A 62 10.61 1.22 -11.29
N LEU A 63 11.04 1.55 -10.08
CA LEU A 63 10.35 1.14 -8.86
C LEU A 63 9.23 2.13 -8.54
N GLU A 64 8.09 1.63 -8.06
CA GLU A 64 6.95 2.44 -7.63
C GLU A 64 6.41 1.92 -6.31
N VAL A 65 5.92 2.80 -5.44
CA VAL A 65 5.23 2.40 -4.21
C VAL A 65 3.73 2.40 -4.45
N GLN A 66 3.11 1.23 -4.36
CA GLN A 66 1.67 1.06 -4.43
C GLN A 66 1.08 1.03 -3.02
N LEU A 67 0.11 1.91 -2.76
CA LEU A 67 -0.75 1.89 -1.59
C LEU A 67 -2.10 1.32 -1.99
N THR A 68 -2.50 0.20 -1.40
CA THR A 68 -3.86 -0.34 -1.50
C THR A 68 -4.55 -0.23 -0.15
N ILE A 69 -5.70 0.42 -0.11
CA ILE A 69 -6.58 0.55 1.07
C ILE A 69 -7.78 -0.35 0.82
N ALA A 70 -7.99 -1.34 1.68
CA ALA A 70 -9.07 -2.31 1.56
C ALA A 70 -9.84 -2.45 2.88
N GLU A 71 -11.05 -3.00 2.80
CA GLU A 71 -11.80 -3.38 4.00
C GLU A 71 -10.99 -4.36 4.86
N ASN A 72 -11.05 -4.21 6.18
CA ASN A 72 -10.44 -5.16 7.10
C ASN A 72 -11.34 -6.39 7.28
N SER A 73 -11.38 -7.24 6.26
CA SER A 73 -12.15 -8.48 6.20
C SER A 73 -11.21 -9.70 6.10
N THR A 74 -11.76 -10.91 6.34
CA THR A 74 -10.98 -12.15 6.16
C THR A 74 -10.52 -12.33 4.72
N ALA A 75 -11.35 -11.99 3.73
CA ALA A 75 -10.97 -12.07 2.32
C ALA A 75 -9.77 -11.16 2.01
N CYS A 76 -9.82 -9.90 2.45
CA CYS A 76 -8.70 -8.98 2.24
C CYS A 76 -7.45 -9.37 3.03
N ALA A 77 -7.58 -10.05 4.17
CA ALA A 77 -6.42 -10.54 4.93
C ALA A 77 -5.65 -11.66 4.21
N GLU A 78 -6.28 -12.36 3.26
CA GLU A 78 -5.63 -13.35 2.39
C GLU A 78 -4.87 -12.69 1.22
N GLY A 79 -5.35 -11.52 0.77
CA GLY A 79 -4.75 -10.71 -0.29
C GLY A 79 -5.75 -9.69 -0.83
N TRP A 80 -5.28 -8.50 -1.21
CA TRP A 80 -6.16 -7.45 -1.76
C TRP A 80 -6.63 -7.75 -3.19
N ASP A 81 -5.92 -8.63 -3.89
CA ASP A 81 -6.16 -9.08 -5.27
C ASP A 81 -7.18 -10.23 -5.34
N THR A 82 -7.62 -10.75 -4.20
CA THR A 82 -8.69 -11.74 -4.13
C THR A 82 -10.02 -11.13 -4.60
N SER A 83 -10.82 -11.90 -5.33
CA SER A 83 -12.09 -11.42 -5.92
C SER A 83 -13.11 -10.94 -4.89
N ASP A 84 -12.98 -11.43 -3.65
CA ASP A 84 -13.90 -11.15 -2.55
C ASP A 84 -13.39 -10.01 -1.65
N CYS A 85 -12.19 -9.47 -1.92
CA CYS A 85 -11.69 -8.30 -1.21
C CYS A 85 -12.28 -7.00 -1.78
N ALA A 86 -12.89 -6.21 -0.90
CA ALA A 86 -13.36 -4.87 -1.23
C ALA A 86 -12.22 -3.85 -1.11
N VAL A 87 -11.61 -3.51 -2.24
CA VAL A 87 -10.63 -2.42 -2.35
C VAL A 87 -11.36 -1.08 -2.39
N ILE A 88 -10.98 -0.20 -1.46
CA ILE A 88 -11.51 1.17 -1.35
C ILE A 88 -10.75 2.11 -2.26
N GLU A 89 -9.42 2.01 -2.27
CA GLU A 89 -8.54 2.89 -3.02
C GLU A 89 -7.24 2.17 -3.36
N GLN A 90 -6.69 2.45 -4.54
CA GLN A 90 -5.38 1.95 -4.95
C GLN A 90 -4.61 3.04 -5.70
N LEU A 91 -3.43 3.40 -5.19
CA LEU A 91 -2.62 4.48 -5.71
C LEU A 91 -1.19 4.01 -5.90
N SER A 92 -0.60 4.36 -7.05
CA SER A 92 0.83 4.20 -7.29
C SER A 92 1.53 5.55 -7.16
N PHE A 93 2.69 5.53 -6.50
CA PHE A 93 3.56 6.68 -6.35
C PHE A 93 4.93 6.38 -6.94
N ASP A 94 5.46 7.32 -7.72
CA ASP A 94 6.86 7.31 -8.14
C ASP A 94 7.77 7.20 -6.90
N CYS A 95 8.65 6.20 -6.84
CA CYS A 95 9.49 6.02 -5.66
C CYS A 95 10.50 7.14 -5.45
N ALA A 96 10.76 7.99 -6.45
CA ALA A 96 11.61 9.17 -6.33
C ALA A 96 10.97 10.25 -5.43
N ARG A 97 9.71 10.05 -5.04
CA ARG A 97 9.05 10.81 -3.98
C ARG A 97 9.33 10.13 -2.64
N SER A 98 9.54 10.87 -1.56
CA SER A 98 9.63 10.29 -0.20
C SER A 98 8.28 10.15 0.50
N ARG A 99 7.19 10.48 -0.20
CA ARG A 99 5.83 10.46 0.34
C ARG A 99 4.75 10.44 -0.73
N GLY A 100 3.64 9.80 -0.37
CA GLY A 100 2.41 9.68 -1.14
C GLY A 100 1.20 9.98 -0.26
N THR A 101 0.09 10.40 -0.86
CA THR A 101 -1.12 10.77 -0.13
C THR A 101 -2.35 10.28 -0.88
N ALA A 102 -3.21 9.52 -0.19
CA ALA A 102 -4.57 9.25 -0.60
C ALA A 102 -5.48 10.31 0.03
N THR A 103 -6.15 11.09 -0.82
CA THR A 103 -7.15 12.06 -0.39
C THR A 103 -8.53 11.47 -0.55
N ALA A 104 -9.50 11.93 0.25
CA ALA A 104 -10.89 11.48 0.16
C ALA A 104 -11.12 10.01 0.58
N VAL A 105 -10.30 9.47 1.48
CA VAL A 105 -10.52 8.11 2.01
C VAL A 105 -11.69 8.15 2.99
N PRO A 106 -12.75 7.34 2.82
CA PRO A 106 -13.89 7.35 3.73
C PRO A 106 -13.44 7.09 5.17
N ILE A 107 -14.01 7.81 6.14
CA ILE A 107 -13.67 7.55 7.55
C ILE A 107 -14.08 6.12 7.94
N SER A 108 -13.19 5.41 8.64
CA SER A 108 -13.60 4.21 9.38
C SER A 108 -14.35 4.71 10.62
N ALA A 109 -15.58 4.27 10.84
CA ALA A 109 -16.51 4.82 11.83
C ALA A 109 -15.86 4.98 13.21
N SER A 110 -16.23 6.06 13.91
CA SER A 110 -15.64 6.46 15.19
C SER A 110 -16.05 5.58 16.39
N GLY A 111 -16.61 4.39 16.16
CA GLY A 111 -17.08 3.46 17.19
C GLY A 111 -16.20 2.21 17.31
N ASP A 112 -16.37 1.46 18.39
CA ASP A 112 -15.60 0.22 18.64
C ASP A 112 -15.93 -0.91 17.66
N GLU A 113 -16.97 -0.75 16.83
CA GLU A 113 -17.44 -1.75 15.87
C GLU A 113 -16.74 -1.68 14.51
N ASP A 114 -16.02 -0.60 14.20
CA ASP A 114 -15.27 -0.50 12.94
C ASP A 114 -13.81 -0.96 13.16
N PRO A 115 -13.41 -2.08 12.52
CA PRO A 115 -12.07 -2.64 12.65
C PRO A 115 -10.99 -1.80 11.93
N GLY A 116 -11.35 -0.73 11.22
CA GLY A 116 -10.46 0.07 10.38
C GLY A 116 -10.29 -0.53 8.99
N TYR A 117 -9.35 0.03 8.22
CA TYR A 117 -8.93 -0.49 6.93
C TYR A 117 -7.66 -1.30 7.04
N LEU A 118 -7.52 -2.28 6.16
CA LEU A 118 -6.27 -2.96 5.91
C LEU A 118 -5.52 -2.20 4.82
N MET A 119 -4.34 -1.70 5.16
CA MET A 119 -3.49 -0.92 4.26
C MET A 119 -2.28 -1.76 3.86
N PHE A 120 -2.10 -1.93 2.55
CA PHE A 120 -0.96 -2.58 1.93
C PHE A 120 -0.10 -1.49 1.30
N ALA A 121 1.18 -1.46 1.66
CA ALA A 121 2.15 -0.64 0.96
C ALA A 121 3.20 -1.56 0.39
N GLU A 122 3.21 -1.67 -0.93
CA GLU A 122 4.05 -2.59 -1.68
C GLU A 122 4.94 -1.79 -2.60
N LEU A 123 6.12 -2.31 -2.88
CA LEU A 123 7.02 -1.74 -3.85
C LEU A 123 6.92 -2.61 -5.11
N THR A 124 6.49 -2.02 -6.22
CA THR A 124 6.27 -2.68 -7.51
C THR A 124 7.42 -2.38 -8.46
N MET A 125 7.74 -3.32 -9.33
CA MET A 125 8.59 -3.08 -10.49
C MET A 125 7.71 -2.76 -11.70
N ASN A 126 8.01 -1.68 -12.42
CA ASN A 126 7.31 -1.26 -13.63
C ASN A 126 8.27 -1.34 -14.84
N PRO A 127 8.35 -2.50 -15.52
CA PRO A 127 9.23 -2.69 -16.66
C PRO A 127 8.69 -2.01 -17.91
N THR A 128 9.59 -1.55 -18.78
CA THR A 128 9.22 -0.89 -20.04
C THR A 128 8.56 -1.81 -21.08
N ASP A 129 8.62 -3.13 -20.90
CA ASP A 129 8.16 -4.14 -21.85
C ASP A 129 7.05 -5.07 -21.33
N SER A 130 6.61 -4.92 -20.07
CA SER A 130 5.56 -5.73 -19.46
C SER A 130 4.66 -4.91 -18.53
N ALA A 131 3.62 -5.54 -17.98
CA ALA A 131 2.87 -4.95 -16.88
C ALA A 131 3.75 -4.84 -15.61
N ALA A 132 3.43 -3.88 -14.76
CA ALA A 132 4.01 -3.78 -13.43
C ALA A 132 3.60 -4.97 -12.56
N PHE A 133 4.48 -5.37 -11.64
CA PHE A 133 4.27 -6.51 -10.76
C PHE A 133 4.87 -6.27 -9.38
N VAL A 134 4.33 -6.95 -8.36
CA VAL A 134 4.91 -7.00 -7.01
C VAL A 134 6.00 -8.09 -7.01
N PRO A 135 7.27 -7.76 -6.72
CA PRO A 135 8.34 -8.75 -6.70
C PRO A 135 8.18 -9.76 -5.57
N ILE A 136 8.66 -10.99 -5.79
CA ILE A 136 8.68 -12.01 -4.73
C ILE A 136 9.58 -11.60 -3.55
N ALA A 137 9.30 -12.18 -2.38
CA ALA A 137 10.00 -11.90 -1.13
C ALA A 137 11.54 -12.08 -1.22
N ALA A 138 12.00 -12.97 -2.10
CA ALA A 138 13.44 -13.19 -2.34
C ALA A 138 14.12 -11.98 -3.02
N CYS A 139 13.38 -11.23 -3.85
CA CYS A 139 13.88 -10.01 -4.49
C CYS A 139 13.60 -8.76 -3.66
N MET A 140 12.53 -8.75 -2.88
CA MET A 140 12.09 -7.55 -2.18
C MET A 140 11.36 -7.90 -0.89
N ALA A 141 11.81 -7.32 0.22
CA ALA A 141 11.10 -7.38 1.48
C ALA A 141 10.46 -6.02 1.80
N GLY A 142 9.24 -6.05 2.29
CA GLY A 142 8.51 -4.89 2.78
C GLY A 142 7.71 -5.25 4.02
N PRO A 143 7.17 -4.25 4.73
CA PRO A 143 6.24 -4.52 5.82
C PRO A 143 4.96 -5.16 5.28
N GLY A 144 4.42 -6.13 6.03
CA GLY A 144 3.09 -6.67 5.74
C GLY A 144 1.97 -5.64 5.97
N PRO A 145 0.73 -6.01 5.61
CA PRO A 145 -0.40 -5.11 5.72
C PRO A 145 -0.67 -4.69 7.16
N ARG A 146 -1.21 -3.48 7.33
CA ARG A 146 -1.48 -2.88 8.64
C ARG A 146 -2.91 -2.42 8.75
N VAL A 147 -3.49 -2.68 9.92
CA VAL A 147 -4.81 -2.16 10.26
C VAL A 147 -4.70 -0.72 10.75
N ARG A 148 -5.42 0.20 10.12
CA ARG A 148 -5.41 1.63 10.43
C ARG A 148 -6.82 2.22 10.36
N ARG A 149 -7.11 3.14 11.28
CA ARG A 149 -8.37 3.89 11.31
C ARG A 149 -8.19 5.24 10.64
N VAL A 150 -9.08 5.55 9.69
CA VAL A 150 -9.13 6.85 9.01
C VAL A 150 -10.09 7.75 9.78
N LEU A 151 -9.58 8.87 10.28
CA LEU A 151 -10.33 9.80 11.13
C LEU A 151 -10.65 11.10 10.37
N PRO A 152 -11.81 11.73 10.66
CA PRO A 152 -12.25 12.93 9.95
C PRO A 152 -11.28 14.09 10.11
N GLY A 153 -10.88 14.68 8.98
CA GLY A 153 -10.00 15.86 8.94
C GLY A 153 -8.61 15.65 9.55
N ARG A 154 -8.16 14.40 9.72
CA ARG A 154 -6.82 14.04 10.20
C ARG A 154 -6.06 13.32 9.09
N ILE A 155 -4.75 13.54 9.10
CA ILE A 155 -3.82 12.68 8.37
C ILE A 155 -3.67 11.42 9.21
N THR A 156 -4.20 10.32 8.70
CA THR A 156 -4.01 8.97 9.20
C THR A 156 -2.76 8.41 8.54
N ASP A 157 -1.92 7.79 9.36
CA ASP A 157 -0.64 7.18 9.00
C ASP A 157 0.44 8.22 8.61
N LEU A 158 1.47 8.28 9.44
CA LEU A 158 2.72 9.04 9.20
C LEU A 158 3.90 8.08 9.35
N GLU A 159 3.65 6.77 9.23
CA GLU A 159 4.69 5.76 9.40
C GLU A 159 5.55 5.70 8.14
N VAL A 160 6.84 5.43 8.38
CA VAL A 160 7.83 5.24 7.33
C VAL A 160 7.87 3.75 7.00
N TYR A 161 7.48 3.40 5.79
CA TYR A 161 7.57 2.07 5.21
C TYR A 161 9.00 1.85 4.72
N GLN A 162 9.68 0.86 5.31
CA GLN A 162 11.05 0.52 4.92
C GLN A 162 11.01 -0.71 4.02
N PHE A 163 11.45 -0.54 2.78
CA PHE A 163 11.60 -1.61 1.81
C PHE A 163 13.07 -2.00 1.67
N VAL A 164 13.34 -3.30 1.56
CA VAL A 164 14.67 -3.84 1.32
C VAL A 164 14.67 -4.52 -0.04
N PHE A 165 15.43 -3.96 -0.98
CA PHE A 165 15.56 -4.44 -2.34
C PHE A 165 16.75 -5.40 -2.44
N HIS A 166 16.51 -6.68 -2.21
CA HIS A 166 17.51 -7.74 -2.19
C HIS A 166 18.10 -8.04 -3.57
N ALA A 167 17.33 -7.82 -4.65
CA ALA A 167 17.82 -8.08 -6.00
C ALA A 167 18.94 -7.12 -6.44
N LEU A 168 19.07 -5.98 -5.77
CA LEU A 168 20.17 -5.05 -6.00
C LEU A 168 21.41 -5.50 -5.20
N ASP A 169 22.21 -6.38 -5.81
CA ASP A 169 23.52 -6.77 -5.26
C ASP A 169 24.60 -5.75 -5.69
N PRO A 170 25.26 -5.04 -4.75
CA PRO A 170 26.36 -4.13 -5.07
C PRO A 170 27.54 -4.84 -5.77
N GLY A 171 27.69 -6.15 -5.59
CA GLY A 171 28.69 -6.98 -6.27
C GLY A 171 28.40 -7.28 -7.74
N LYS A 172 27.15 -7.12 -8.21
CA LYS A 172 26.72 -7.37 -9.60
C LYS A 172 26.62 -6.11 -10.48
N GLN A 173 27.30 -5.02 -10.10
CA GLN A 173 27.21 -3.72 -10.79
C GLN A 173 25.78 -3.14 -10.83
N GLY A 174 24.88 -3.60 -9.95
CA GLY A 174 23.51 -3.11 -9.89
C GLY A 174 22.57 -3.59 -11.01
N LEU A 175 22.95 -4.64 -11.74
CA LEU A 175 22.05 -5.35 -12.65
C LEU A 175 21.11 -6.27 -11.86
N VAL A 176 19.85 -6.33 -12.28
CA VAL A 176 18.80 -7.11 -11.62
C VAL A 176 18.28 -8.19 -12.56
N ASP A 177 18.20 -9.42 -12.10
CA ASP A 177 17.47 -10.48 -12.80
C ASP A 177 15.98 -10.30 -12.53
N ILE A 178 15.30 -9.59 -13.44
CA ILE A 178 13.90 -9.20 -13.26
C ILE A 178 12.95 -10.39 -13.39
N ASP A 179 13.31 -11.41 -14.15
CA ASP A 179 12.47 -12.59 -14.35
C ASP A 179 12.46 -13.45 -13.08
N LEU A 180 13.61 -13.59 -12.41
CA LEU A 180 13.67 -14.21 -11.08
C LEU A 180 12.79 -13.50 -10.05
N CYS A 181 12.59 -12.19 -10.21
CA CYS A 181 11.79 -11.38 -9.28
C CYS A 181 10.28 -11.48 -9.49
N ARG A 182 9.80 -11.93 -10.66
CA ARG A 182 8.37 -12.16 -10.89
C ARG A 182 7.86 -13.37 -10.10
N GLY A 183 8.75 -14.32 -9.80
CA GLY A 183 8.37 -15.62 -9.29
C GLY A 183 7.95 -16.54 -10.43
N ASP A 184 8.29 -17.81 -10.31
CA ASP A 184 7.76 -18.83 -11.21
C ASP A 184 6.29 -19.06 -10.81
N ASP A 185 5.33 -18.46 -11.54
CA ASP A 185 3.93 -18.90 -11.49
C ASP A 185 3.75 -20.35 -12.04
N GLU A 186 4.83 -21.02 -12.44
CA GLU A 186 4.88 -22.41 -12.93
C GLU A 186 5.49 -23.38 -11.90
N ALA A 187 4.90 -23.44 -10.70
CA ALA A 187 5.14 -24.54 -9.76
C ALA A 187 3.88 -25.41 -9.58
N ASP A 188 3.11 -25.66 -10.65
CA ASP A 188 1.95 -26.56 -10.58
C ASP A 188 1.81 -27.46 -11.82
N SER A 189 2.83 -28.31 -12.03
CA SER A 189 2.60 -29.63 -12.64
C SER A 189 3.69 -30.61 -12.21
N ILE A 190 3.71 -30.98 -10.92
CA ILE A 190 4.28 -32.28 -10.55
C ILE A 190 3.32 -33.33 -11.12
N ASP A 191 3.68 -33.84 -12.29
CA ASP A 191 3.18 -35.09 -12.84
C ASP A 191 3.47 -36.19 -11.82
N THR A 192 2.48 -36.51 -10.98
CA THR A 192 2.52 -37.69 -10.11
C THR A 192 2.39 -38.92 -10.99
N GLY A 193 3.49 -39.25 -11.67
CA GLY A 193 3.69 -40.48 -12.40
C GLY A 193 3.29 -41.67 -11.53
N SER A 194 2.38 -42.45 -12.06
CA SER A 194 1.64 -43.53 -11.40
C SER A 194 2.53 -44.50 -10.62
N THR A 195 2.08 -44.83 -9.41
CA THR A 195 2.61 -45.91 -8.59
C THR A 195 2.19 -47.26 -9.18
N ASP A 196 3.12 -47.97 -9.81
CA ASP A 196 2.92 -49.38 -10.16
C ASP A 196 2.91 -50.21 -8.86
N SER A 197 1.78 -50.86 -8.62
CA SER A 197 1.53 -51.69 -7.45
C SER A 197 2.33 -53.00 -7.52
N GLU A 198 3.18 -53.23 -6.52
CA GLU A 198 3.66 -54.57 -6.19
C GLU A 198 2.47 -55.48 -5.83
N THR A 199 2.35 -56.63 -6.50
CA THR A 199 1.61 -57.79 -5.98
C THR A 199 2.57 -58.96 -5.91
N SER A 200 2.96 -59.29 -4.67
CA SER A 200 3.72 -60.48 -4.33
C SER A 200 2.91 -61.75 -4.61
N GLY A 201 3.57 -62.74 -5.20
CA GLY A 201 3.19 -64.14 -5.24
C GLY A 201 4.42 -65.00 -5.00
#